data_AF-A0A6B1ALS2-F1
#
_entry.id   AF-A0A6B1ALS2-F1
#
_cell.length_a   1.000
_cell.length_b   1.000
_cell.length_c   1.000
_cell.angle_alpha   90.00
_cell.angle_beta   90.00
_cell.angle_gamma   90.00
#
_symmetry.space_group_name_H-M   'P 1'
#
loop_
_entity.id
_entity.type
_entity.pdbx_description
1 polymer ?
#
loop_
_entity_poly.entity_id
_entity_poly.type
_entity_poly.pdbx_seq_one_letter_code
_entity_poly.pdbx_strand_id
1 'polypeptide(L)'
;MKKYEKPLTTGEIAAVRDKRIDFSDIPELDDAFWHDAELVEPDTTEQVTMRIKRSVLDFFKMPGQKGYQTRINRVLETYVQRQRKLESSGSMNPLDPQR
;
A
#
# COMPACT_ATOMS: atom_id res chain seq x y z
N MET A 1 23.02 -10.88 -22.14
CA MET A 1 23.36 -9.96 -23.25
C MET A 1 22.23 -8.97 -23.42
N LYS A 2 22.50 -7.65 -23.53
CA LYS A 2 21.43 -6.67 -23.83
C LYS A 2 21.08 -6.79 -25.31
N LYS A 3 19.84 -7.23 -25.61
CA LYS A 3 19.35 -7.49 -26.97
C LYS A 3 19.13 -6.19 -27.77
N TYR A 4 19.08 -5.04 -27.09
CA TYR A 4 18.90 -3.71 -27.68
C TYR A 4 19.72 -2.64 -26.95
N GLU A 5 20.32 -1.72 -27.71
CA GLU A 5 21.15 -0.60 -27.22
C GLU A 5 20.30 0.64 -26.86
N LYS A 6 19.09 0.75 -27.43
CA LYS A 6 18.09 1.80 -27.16
C LYS A 6 16.68 1.17 -27.09
N PRO A 7 15.76 1.69 -26.25
CA PRO A 7 14.39 1.19 -26.20
C PRO A 7 13.68 1.47 -27.54
N LEU A 8 12.92 0.49 -28.02
CA LEU A 8 12.13 0.65 -29.25
C LEU A 8 11.03 1.69 -29.07
N THR A 9 10.71 2.40 -30.14
CA THR A 9 9.55 3.31 -30.18
C THR A 9 8.25 2.52 -30.30
N THR A 10 7.11 3.12 -29.92
CA THR A 10 5.79 2.45 -29.94
C THR A 10 5.44 1.83 -31.30
N GLY A 11 5.78 2.51 -32.40
CA GLY A 11 5.52 2.02 -33.76
C GLY A 11 6.38 0.82 -34.14
N GLU A 12 7.62 0.76 -33.64
CA GLU A 12 8.51 -0.38 -33.85
C GLU A 12 8.07 -1.58 -33.03
N ILE A 13 7.62 -1.38 -31.77
CA ILE A 13 7.07 -2.45 -30.91
C ILE A 13 5.86 -3.10 -31.58
N ALA A 14 4.93 -2.31 -32.13
CA ALA A 14 3.74 -2.82 -32.80
C ALA A 14 4.05 -3.64 -34.07
N ALA A 15 5.22 -3.44 -34.68
CA ALA A 15 5.66 -4.17 -35.86
C ALA A 15 6.46 -5.45 -35.52
N VAL A 16 6.85 -5.66 -34.26
CA VAL A 16 7.53 -6.87 -33.82
C VAL A 16 6.55 -8.03 -33.87
N ARG A 17 6.89 -9.08 -34.64
CA ARG A 17 6.12 -10.34 -34.64
C ARG A 17 6.26 -11.05 -33.30
N ASP A 18 5.15 -11.57 -32.77
CA ASP A 18 5.08 -12.28 -31.49
C ASP A 18 6.14 -13.39 -31.33
N LYS A 19 6.47 -14.10 -32.41
CA LYS A 19 7.53 -15.14 -32.42
C LYS A 19 8.93 -14.64 -32.07
N ARG A 20 9.16 -13.32 -32.06
CA ARG A 20 10.43 -12.70 -31.66
C ARG A 20 10.42 -12.21 -30.21
N ILE A 21 9.27 -12.26 -29.53
CA ILE A 21 9.16 -11.96 -28.11
C ILE A 21 9.80 -13.11 -27.34
N ASP A 22 10.66 -12.73 -26.42
CA ASP A 22 11.47 -13.64 -25.60
C ASP A 22 10.82 -13.67 -24.22
N PHE A 23 10.40 -14.86 -23.77
CA PHE A 23 9.78 -15.08 -22.47
C PHE A 23 10.72 -15.83 -21.51
N SER A 24 12.00 -15.96 -21.86
CA SER A 24 12.96 -16.74 -21.06
C SER A 24 13.19 -16.18 -19.64
N ASP A 25 12.89 -14.91 -19.42
CA ASP A 25 12.98 -14.20 -18.15
C ASP A 25 11.66 -14.19 -17.35
N ILE A 26 10.55 -14.56 -17.97
CA ILE A 26 9.21 -14.52 -17.37
C ILE A 26 8.56 -15.89 -17.61
N PRO A 27 8.92 -16.91 -16.81
CA PRO A 27 8.32 -18.24 -16.94
C PRO A 27 6.80 -18.18 -16.72
N GLU A 28 6.07 -19.13 -17.29
CA GLU A 28 4.63 -19.24 -17.10
C GLU A 28 4.30 -19.47 -15.62
N LEU A 29 3.28 -18.78 -15.11
CA LEU A 29 2.80 -18.93 -13.73
C LEU A 29 1.97 -20.22 -13.65
N ASP A 30 2.54 -21.26 -13.06
CA ASP A 30 1.94 -22.58 -12.91
C ASP A 30 1.25 -22.77 -11.54
N ASP A 31 0.64 -23.94 -11.33
CA ASP A 31 -0.03 -24.27 -10.07
C ASP A 31 0.93 -24.23 -8.86
N ALA A 32 2.22 -24.50 -9.08
CA ALA A 32 3.24 -24.44 -8.03
C ALA A 32 3.52 -22.98 -7.59
N PHE A 33 3.48 -22.02 -8.51
CA PHE A 33 3.54 -20.60 -8.18
C PHE A 33 2.38 -20.16 -7.29
N TRP A 34 1.16 -20.63 -7.57
CA TRP A 34 -0.03 -20.27 -6.79
C TRP A 34 -0.19 -21.05 -5.49
N HIS A 35 0.49 -22.18 -5.32
CA HIS A 35 0.42 -23.01 -4.10
C HIS A 35 0.75 -22.24 -2.82
N ASP A 36 1.79 -21.40 -2.87
CA ASP A 36 2.25 -20.61 -1.72
C ASP A 36 1.82 -19.13 -1.80
N ALA A 37 0.96 -18.78 -2.76
CA ALA A 37 0.51 -17.41 -2.93
C ALA A 37 -0.45 -17.02 -1.79
N GLU A 38 -0.06 -16.04 -0.99
CA GLU A 38 -0.91 -15.49 0.06
C GLU A 38 -1.87 -14.44 -0.53
N LEU A 39 -3.17 -14.63 -0.33
CA LEU A 39 -4.17 -13.61 -0.66
C LEU A 39 -4.06 -12.47 0.37
N VAL A 40 -3.44 -11.38 -0.05
CA VAL A 40 -3.40 -10.15 0.75
C VAL A 40 -4.63 -9.32 0.41
N GLU A 41 -5.60 -9.27 1.31
CA GLU A 41 -6.70 -8.32 1.19
C GLU A 41 -6.17 -6.88 1.34
N PRO A 42 -6.55 -5.96 0.45
CA PRO A 42 -6.15 -4.57 0.60
C PRO A 42 -6.78 -4.01 1.87
N ASP A 43 -5.98 -3.29 2.66
CA ASP A 43 -6.47 -2.54 3.82
C ASP A 43 -7.33 -1.38 3.31
N THR A 44 -8.63 -1.62 3.22
CA THR A 44 -9.61 -0.64 2.74
C THR A 44 -10.09 0.25 3.86
N THR A 45 -10.40 1.49 3.52
CA THR A 45 -10.94 2.45 4.48
C THR A 45 -12.45 2.25 4.64
N GLU A 46 -12.90 2.08 5.89
CA GLU A 46 -14.32 2.05 6.21
C GLU A 46 -14.89 3.47 6.38
N GLN A 47 -16.09 3.71 5.83
CA GLN A 47 -16.79 4.98 6.01
C GLN A 47 -17.47 5.03 7.38
N VAL A 48 -16.81 5.67 8.34
CA VAL A 48 -17.35 5.87 9.70
C VAL A 48 -17.71 7.34 9.95
N THR A 49 -18.73 7.58 10.77
CA THR A 49 -19.06 8.92 11.26
C THR A 49 -18.42 9.14 12.62
N MET A 50 -17.39 9.99 12.70
CA MET A 50 -16.72 10.34 13.95
C MET A 50 -16.63 11.86 14.16
N ARG A 51 -16.61 12.29 15.42
CA ARG A 51 -16.43 13.71 15.78
C ARG A 51 -14.95 14.04 15.87
N ILE A 52 -14.50 15.02 15.07
CA ILE A 52 -13.12 15.53 15.08
C ILE A 52 -13.15 17.00 15.50
N LYS A 53 -12.22 17.41 16.37
CA LYS A 53 -12.10 18.82 16.79
C LYS A 53 -11.88 19.72 15.57
N ARG A 54 -12.51 20.90 15.59
CA ARG A 54 -12.42 21.91 14.51
C ARG A 54 -10.96 22.26 14.18
N SER A 55 -10.15 22.57 15.19
CA SER A 55 -8.73 22.92 15.02
C SER A 55 -7.91 21.83 14.32
N VAL A 56 -8.23 20.56 14.54
CA VAL A 56 -7.58 19.43 13.89
C VAL A 56 -8.02 19.34 12.43
N LEU A 57 -9.32 19.47 12.16
CA LEU A 57 -9.83 19.51 10.78
C LEU A 57 -9.22 20.66 9.97
N ASP A 58 -9.11 21.85 10.57
CA ASP A 58 -8.57 23.03 9.90
C ASP A 58 -7.09 22.85 9.54
N PHE A 59 -6.31 22.20 10.41
CA PHE A 59 -4.93 21.80 10.11
C PHE A 59 -4.84 20.84 8.90
N PHE A 60 -5.74 19.85 8.81
CA PHE A 60 -5.72 18.90 7.70
C PHE A 60 -6.33 19.44 6.40
N LYS A 61 -7.22 20.43 6.49
CA LYS A 61 -7.89 21.08 5.35
C LYS A 61 -7.13 22.29 4.78
N MET A 62 -5.88 22.51 5.18
CA MET A 62 -5.07 23.64 4.68
C MET A 62 -5.10 23.75 3.14
N PRO A 63 -5.25 24.97 2.59
CA PRO A 63 -5.37 25.19 1.14
C PRO A 63 -4.21 24.57 0.35
N GLY A 64 -4.53 24.06 -0.84
CA GLY A 64 -3.53 23.49 -1.76
C GLY A 64 -3.21 22.01 -1.53
N GLN A 65 -3.76 21.36 -0.50
CA GLN A 65 -3.56 19.93 -0.23
C GLN A 65 -4.83 19.13 -0.48
N LYS A 66 -4.78 18.19 -1.42
CA LYS A 66 -5.85 17.20 -1.66
C LYS A 66 -5.73 16.06 -0.64
N GLY A 67 -6.85 15.41 -0.31
CA GLY A 67 -6.85 14.17 0.49
C GLY A 67 -6.65 14.35 2.00
N TYR A 68 -7.33 15.32 2.63
CA TYR A 68 -7.24 15.53 4.08
C TYR A 68 -7.63 14.27 4.89
N GLN A 69 -8.59 13.47 4.40
CA GLN A 69 -9.00 12.20 5.02
C GLN A 69 -7.84 11.18 5.00
N THR A 70 -7.17 11.01 3.86
CA THR A 70 -5.99 10.14 3.73
C THR A 70 -4.88 10.54 4.70
N ARG A 71 -4.65 11.84 4.87
CA ARG A 71 -3.66 12.35 5.83
C ARG A 71 -4.04 12.06 7.28
N ILE A 72 -5.32 12.23 7.62
CA ILE A 72 -5.84 11.87 8.96
C ILE A 72 -5.62 10.38 9.21
N ASN A 73 -5.99 9.52 8.26
CA ASN A 73 -5.85 8.06 8.39
C ASN A 73 -4.39 7.65 8.60
N ARG A 74 -3.46 8.21 7.83
CA ARG A 74 -2.02 7.92 8.00
C ARG A 74 -1.50 8.27 9.40
N VAL A 75 -1.99 9.36 9.99
CA VAL A 75 -1.62 9.75 11.36
C VAL A 75 -2.20 8.75 12.38
N LEU A 76 -3.44 8.31 12.18
CA LEU A 76 -4.07 7.29 13.03
C LEU A 76 -3.35 5.94 12.93
N GLU A 77 -3.02 5.48 11.73
CA GLU A 77 -2.22 4.27 11.48
C GLU A 77 -0.89 4.32 12.23
N THR A 78 -0.16 5.44 12.10
CA THR A 78 1.13 5.63 12.79
C THR A 78 0.97 5.54 14.30
N TYR A 79 -0.09 6.14 14.85
CA TYR A 79 -0.38 6.06 16.28
C TYR A 79 -0.68 4.61 16.72
N VAL A 80 -1.53 3.89 15.99
CA VAL A 80 -1.88 2.50 16.28
C VAL A 80 -0.65 1.59 16.20
N GLN A 81 0.19 1.73 15.16
CA GLN A 81 1.43 0.96 15.02
C GLN A 81 2.38 1.19 16.20
N ARG A 82 2.54 2.45 16.61
CA ARG A 82 3.35 2.79 17.78
C ARG A 82 2.80 2.16 19.05
N GLN A 83 1.48 2.21 19.25
CA GLN A 83 0.82 1.65 20.42
C GLN A 83 0.99 0.12 20.48
N ARG A 84 0.74 -0.58 19.37
CA ARG A 84 0.97 -2.03 19.25
C ARG A 84 2.43 -2.41 19.54
N LYS A 85 3.40 -1.62 19.05
CA LYS A 85 4.82 -1.88 19.33
C LYS A 85 5.13 -1.77 20.82
N LEU A 86 4.56 -0.79 21.52
CA LEU A 86 4.74 -0.63 22.96
C LEU A 86 4.16 -1.83 23.72
N GLU A 87 2.96 -2.27 23.34
CA GLU A 87 2.27 -3.44 23.91
C GLU A 87 3.05 -4.75 23.67
N SER A 88 3.59 -4.98 22.47
CA SER A 88 4.41 -6.17 22.17
C SER A 88 5.78 -6.15 22.87
N SER A 89 6.30 -4.96 23.19
CA SER A 89 7.57 -4.79 23.93
C SER A 89 7.42 -4.82 25.44
N GLY A 90 6.19 -4.76 25.96
CA GLY A 90 5.87 -4.76 27.37
C GLY A 90 4.75 -5.75 27.67
N SER A 91 5.12 -6.97 28.10
CA SER A 91 4.22 -7.83 28.88
C SER A 91 3.82 -7.12 30.18
N MET A 92 2.90 -6.15 30.12
CA MET A 92 2.13 -5.61 31.25
C MET A 92 1.01 -4.72 30.74
N ASN A 93 -0.23 -5.06 31.07
CA ASN A 93 -1.46 -4.36 30.72
C ASN A 93 -1.63 -3.09 31.61
N PRO A 94 -1.93 -1.89 31.07
CA PRO A 94 -2.45 -0.80 31.90
C PRO A 94 -3.67 -0.14 31.26
N LEU A 95 -4.74 -0.90 31.09
CA LEU A 95 -6.10 -0.38 31.14
C LEU A 95 -6.88 -1.15 32.21
N ASP A 96 -6.55 -0.89 33.47
CA ASP A 96 -7.49 -1.08 34.57
C ASP A 96 -8.08 0.31 34.92
N PRO A 97 -9.31 0.62 34.51
CA PRO A 97 -9.92 1.92 34.77
C PRO A 97 -10.77 1.95 36.06
N GLN A 98 -10.55 1.07 37.06
CA GLN A 98 -11.31 1.09 38.32
C GLN A 98 -10.45 0.86 39.58
N ARG A 99 -9.78 1.90 40.09
CA ARG A 99 -9.58 2.13 41.53
C ARG A 99 -9.53 3.61 41.87
#